data_AF-L9K0F6-F1
#
_entry.id   AF-L9K0F6-F1
#
_cell.length_a   1.000
_cell.length_b   1.000
_cell.length_c   1.000
_cell.angle_alpha   90.00
_cell.angle_beta   90.00
_cell.angle_gamma   90.00
#
_symmetry.space_group_name_H-M   'P 1'
#
loop_
_entity.id
_entity.type
_entity.pdbx_description
1 polymer ?
#
loop_
_entity_poly.entity_id
_entity_poly.type
_entity_poly.pdbx_seq_one_letter_code
_entity_poly.pdbx_strand_id
1 'polypeptide(L)'
;MGWLTRILFFWGVLLTARANYLNGKNNVPRLKLSYKEMLESNNLVTFSGLANSSSYHTFLLDEERSRLYVGAKDHIFSFNLVNIKDYQKIVWPVSYTRRDECKWAGKDLLKECANFIKVLKMYNQTHLYACGTGAFHPICTYIEIGHHPEDNIFKLEDSHFENGRGKSPYDPKLLTASLLIDPRFISAHLIPESDNPEDDKVYFFFRENAIDGEHSGKATHARIGQICKNDFGGHRSLVNKWTTFLKARLICSVPGPNGIDTHFDELQDVFLMNSKDPKNPIVYGVFTTSSNIFKGSAVCMYSMSDVRRVFLGPYAHRDGPNYQWVPYQGRVPYPRPGTCPSKTFGGFDSTKDLPDDVITFARSHPAMYNPVFPINNRPIMIKTDVNYQFTQIVVDRVDAEDGQYDVMFIGTDNHHGHSLEERIIYGVENSSTFLECSPKSQRALVYWQFQRRNEERKEEIRVDEHIIRTEQGLLLRSLQRKDSGNYLCHAVEHGFMQTLLKVTLEVIDTEHLEELLHKDDDGDGSKTKEMSNSMTPNQKVWYRDFMQLINHPNLNTMDEFCEQVWKRDRKQRRQRPGHSQGNSNKWKHLQENKKGRNRRTHEFERAPRSV
;
A
#
# COMPACT_ATOMS: atom_id res chain seq x y z
N MET A 1 -20.13 -55.63 -30.26
CA MET A 1 -19.96 -55.03 -28.92
C MET A 1 -18.56 -54.45 -28.64
N GLY A 2 -17.47 -54.85 -29.31
CA GLY A 2 -16.10 -54.43 -28.93
C GLY A 2 -15.53 -53.15 -29.56
N TRP A 3 -16.13 -52.59 -30.61
CA TRP A 3 -15.60 -51.41 -31.32
C TRP A 3 -16.10 -50.07 -30.76
N LEU A 4 -17.38 -50.01 -30.34
CA LEU A 4 -17.98 -48.80 -29.75
C LEU A 4 -17.36 -48.44 -28.38
N THR A 5 -16.97 -49.44 -27.59
CA THR A 5 -16.31 -49.23 -26.29
C THR A 5 -14.89 -48.68 -26.42
N ARG A 6 -14.17 -48.97 -27.51
CA ARG A 6 -12.83 -48.42 -27.75
C ARG A 6 -12.84 -46.96 -28.22
N ILE A 7 -13.85 -46.57 -29.00
CA ILE A 7 -14.03 -45.17 -29.45
C ILE A 7 -14.44 -44.26 -28.27
N LEU A 8 -15.32 -44.75 -27.39
CA LEU A 8 -15.72 -44.03 -26.18
C LEU A 8 -14.55 -43.87 -25.18
N PHE A 9 -13.65 -44.85 -25.09
CA PHE A 9 -12.44 -44.72 -24.26
C PHE A 9 -11.44 -43.71 -24.84
N PHE A 10 -11.25 -43.69 -26.17
CA PHE A 10 -10.34 -42.72 -26.80
C PHE A 10 -10.87 -41.29 -26.74
N TRP A 11 -12.18 -41.08 -26.92
CA TRP A 11 -12.81 -39.78 -26.71
C TRP A 11 -12.86 -39.37 -25.23
N GLY A 12 -13.09 -40.31 -24.32
CA GLY A 12 -13.01 -40.07 -22.87
C GLY A 12 -11.62 -39.63 -22.43
N VAL A 13 -10.56 -40.28 -22.93
CA VAL A 13 -9.17 -39.92 -22.61
C VAL A 13 -8.75 -38.60 -23.27
N LEU A 14 -9.21 -38.29 -24.48
CA LEU A 14 -8.97 -36.96 -25.11
C LEU A 14 -9.78 -35.83 -24.44
N LEU A 15 -10.98 -36.10 -23.92
CA LEU A 15 -11.77 -35.13 -23.15
C LEU A 15 -11.17 -34.90 -21.76
N THR A 16 -10.63 -35.93 -21.10
CA THR A 16 -9.88 -35.76 -19.83
C THR A 16 -8.50 -35.11 -20.05
N ALA A 17 -7.86 -35.32 -21.21
CA ALA A 17 -6.61 -34.64 -21.56
C ALA A 17 -6.82 -33.18 -21.96
N ARG A 18 -7.98 -32.80 -22.53
CA ARG A 18 -8.36 -31.39 -22.74
C ARG A 18 -8.88 -30.71 -21.47
N ALA A 19 -9.46 -31.45 -20.52
CA ALA A 19 -9.94 -30.89 -19.26
C ALA A 19 -8.80 -30.58 -18.26
N ASN A 20 -7.64 -31.21 -18.38
CA ASN A 20 -6.46 -30.91 -17.55
C ASN A 20 -5.56 -29.79 -18.10
N TYR A 21 -6.00 -29.07 -19.15
CA TYR A 21 -5.43 -27.77 -19.54
C TYR A 21 -6.16 -26.60 -18.85
N LEU A 22 -6.78 -26.85 -17.70
CA LEU A 22 -7.17 -25.80 -16.77
C LEU A 22 -5.90 -25.31 -16.08
N ASN A 23 -5.31 -24.25 -16.67
CA ASN A 23 -4.34 -23.34 -16.09
C ASN A 23 -4.17 -23.55 -14.58
N GLY A 24 -3.16 -24.34 -14.19
CA GLY A 24 -2.59 -24.26 -12.86
C GLY A 24 -2.18 -22.81 -12.67
N LYS A 25 -2.95 -22.06 -11.89
CA LYS A 25 -2.72 -20.64 -11.63
C LYS A 25 -1.45 -20.53 -10.80
N ASN A 26 -0.32 -20.48 -11.48
CA ASN A 26 0.98 -20.30 -10.85
C ASN A 26 1.03 -18.87 -10.29
N ASN A 27 0.94 -18.76 -8.97
CA ASN A 27 1.12 -17.50 -8.24
C ASN A 27 2.59 -17.06 -8.16
N VAL A 28 3.49 -17.83 -8.77
CA VAL A 28 4.94 -17.65 -8.80
C VAL A 28 5.32 -16.87 -10.06
N PRO A 29 6.13 -15.81 -9.95
CA PRO A 29 6.70 -15.14 -11.13
C PRO A 29 7.48 -16.13 -11.97
N ARG A 30 7.20 -16.20 -13.28
CA ARG A 30 7.94 -17.06 -14.23
C ARG A 30 9.42 -16.69 -14.30
N LEU A 31 9.72 -15.42 -14.12
CA LEU A 31 11.08 -14.87 -14.04
C LEU A 31 11.15 -13.99 -12.79
N LYS A 32 12.13 -14.24 -11.93
CA LYS A 32 12.39 -13.46 -10.71
C LYS A 32 13.85 -13.03 -10.71
N LEU A 33 14.09 -11.74 -10.95
CA LEU A 33 15.43 -11.16 -10.99
C LEU A 33 15.67 -10.28 -9.76
N SER A 34 16.87 -10.38 -9.19
CA SER A 34 17.33 -9.51 -8.10
C SER A 34 17.90 -8.19 -8.63
N TYR A 35 18.06 -7.19 -7.76
CA TYR A 35 18.71 -5.92 -8.13
C TYR A 35 20.11 -6.14 -8.75
N LYS A 36 20.89 -7.06 -8.17
CA LYS A 36 22.23 -7.40 -8.66
C LYS A 36 22.17 -7.99 -10.08
N GLU A 37 21.28 -8.95 -10.31
CA GLU A 37 21.11 -9.59 -11.62
C GLU A 37 20.61 -8.59 -12.69
N MET A 38 19.70 -7.69 -12.32
CA MET A 38 19.22 -6.63 -13.21
C MET A 38 20.35 -5.66 -13.60
N LEU A 39 21.25 -5.36 -12.67
CA LEU A 39 22.38 -4.47 -12.90
C LEU A 39 23.47 -5.15 -13.74
N GLU A 40 23.75 -6.43 -13.51
CA GLU A 40 24.70 -7.24 -14.29
C GLU A 40 24.21 -7.50 -15.73
N SER A 41 22.89 -7.56 -15.94
CA SER A 41 22.27 -7.78 -17.25
C SER A 41 21.96 -6.50 -18.05
N ASN A 42 22.41 -5.33 -17.57
CA ASN A 42 22.12 -4.01 -18.16
C ASN A 42 20.62 -3.68 -18.28
N ASN A 43 19.75 -4.34 -17.51
CA ASN A 43 18.31 -4.12 -17.51
C ASN A 43 17.86 -3.03 -16.52
N LEU A 44 18.81 -2.40 -15.81
CA LEU A 44 18.51 -1.37 -14.82
C LEU A 44 19.53 -0.24 -14.85
N VAL A 45 19.01 1.00 -14.92
CA VAL A 45 19.78 2.21 -14.67
C VAL A 45 19.30 2.81 -13.35
N THR A 46 20.22 3.00 -12.40
CA THR A 46 19.89 3.50 -11.06
C THR A 46 20.34 4.93 -10.86
N PHE A 47 19.44 5.76 -10.32
CA PHE A 47 19.74 7.06 -9.73
C PHE A 47 19.57 6.99 -8.22
N SER A 48 20.67 7.08 -7.46
CA SER A 48 20.67 6.89 -6.00
C SER A 48 20.14 8.11 -5.21
N GLY A 49 19.83 9.22 -5.89
CA GLY A 49 19.45 10.47 -5.23
C GLY A 49 20.64 11.36 -4.87
N LEU A 50 20.34 12.58 -4.42
CA LEU A 50 21.31 13.53 -3.85
C LEU A 50 21.27 13.41 -2.31
N ALA A 51 22.42 13.56 -1.65
CA ALA A 51 22.50 13.47 -0.18
C ALA A 51 21.64 14.53 0.56
N ASN A 52 21.44 15.70 -0.07
CA ASN A 52 20.63 16.80 0.46
C ASN A 52 19.16 16.78 -0.04
N SER A 53 18.74 15.71 -0.72
CA SER A 53 17.40 15.56 -1.27
C SER A 53 16.83 14.17 -0.95
N SER A 54 15.53 14.01 -1.18
CA SER A 54 14.77 12.79 -0.92
C SER A 54 13.38 12.94 -1.54
N SER A 55 12.50 11.96 -1.35
CA SER A 55 11.07 12.07 -1.71
C SER A 55 10.82 12.31 -3.20
N TYR A 56 11.47 11.54 -4.06
CA TYR A 56 11.31 11.53 -5.52
C TYR A 56 9.96 10.91 -5.90
N HIS A 57 8.86 11.62 -5.68
CA HIS A 57 7.50 11.07 -5.81
C HIS A 57 6.65 11.75 -6.88
N THR A 58 7.02 12.95 -7.31
CA THR A 58 6.20 13.76 -8.23
C THR A 58 6.75 13.64 -9.63
N PHE A 59 6.16 12.77 -10.46
CA PHE A 59 6.67 12.49 -11.81
C PHE A 59 5.83 13.20 -12.87
N LEU A 60 6.49 13.69 -13.91
CA LEU A 60 5.87 14.21 -15.12
C LEU A 60 6.68 13.70 -16.32
N LEU A 61 6.09 12.77 -17.07
CA LEU A 61 6.66 12.22 -18.29
C LEU A 61 6.37 13.18 -19.46
N ASP A 62 7.39 13.51 -20.23
CA ASP A 62 7.30 14.25 -21.48
C ASP A 62 7.97 13.44 -22.59
N GLU A 63 7.15 12.71 -23.35
CA GLU A 63 7.62 11.87 -24.45
C GLU A 63 8.14 12.70 -25.62
N GLU A 64 7.52 13.85 -25.93
CA GLU A 64 7.92 14.72 -27.05
C GLU A 64 9.34 15.25 -26.86
N ARG A 65 9.70 15.59 -25.62
CA ARG A 65 11.06 16.06 -25.27
C ARG A 65 12.01 14.96 -24.85
N SER A 66 11.55 13.70 -24.85
CA SER A 66 12.30 12.54 -24.37
C SER A 66 12.84 12.74 -22.94
N ARG A 67 12.05 13.36 -22.06
CA ARG A 67 12.45 13.78 -20.70
C ARG A 67 11.47 13.29 -19.63
N LEU A 68 12.01 12.96 -18.45
CA LEU A 68 11.24 12.67 -17.24
C LEU A 68 11.54 13.73 -16.19
N TYR A 69 10.54 14.56 -15.87
CA TYR A 69 10.64 15.55 -14.81
C TYR A 69 10.25 14.94 -13.47
N VAL A 70 11.05 15.19 -12.43
CA VAL A 70 10.82 14.65 -11.09
C VAL A 70 10.95 15.74 -10.03
N GLY A 71 9.87 15.96 -9.29
CA GLY A 71 9.85 16.81 -8.10
C GLY A 71 10.27 16.03 -6.86
N ALA A 72 11.16 16.62 -6.07
CA ALA A 72 11.73 16.03 -4.87
C ALA A 72 11.81 17.06 -3.73
N LYS A 73 12.51 16.71 -2.64
CA LYS A 73 12.85 17.65 -1.56
C LYS A 73 13.87 18.68 -2.06
N ASP A 74 13.50 19.96 -2.00
CA ASP A 74 14.26 21.16 -2.36
C ASP A 74 14.76 21.20 -3.80
N HIS A 75 14.32 20.27 -4.66
CA HIS A 75 14.87 20.08 -6.00
C HIS A 75 13.81 19.64 -7.00
N ILE A 76 14.04 19.99 -8.27
CA ILE A 76 13.32 19.48 -9.43
C ILE A 76 14.36 18.97 -10.43
N PHE A 77 14.16 17.77 -10.95
CA PHE A 77 15.06 17.10 -11.88
C PHE A 77 14.42 17.01 -13.26
N SER A 78 15.26 17.01 -14.29
CA SER A 78 14.92 16.73 -15.68
C SER A 78 15.84 15.62 -16.15
N PHE A 79 15.35 14.38 -16.16
CA PHE A 79 16.10 13.19 -16.54
C PHE A 79 15.93 12.90 -18.03
N ASN A 80 16.98 12.39 -18.67
CA ASN A 80 16.90 11.83 -20.01
C ASN A 80 16.23 10.45 -19.97
N LEU A 81 15.18 10.22 -20.79
CA LEU A 81 14.46 8.94 -20.82
C LEU A 81 15.30 7.77 -21.32
N VAL A 82 16.31 8.03 -22.16
CA VAL A 82 17.21 6.98 -22.66
C VAL A 82 18.19 6.55 -21.57
N ASN A 83 18.69 7.50 -20.79
CA ASN A 83 19.62 7.23 -19.70
C ASN A 83 19.46 8.24 -18.56
N ILE A 84 18.81 7.82 -17.48
CA ILE A 84 18.52 8.68 -16.33
C ILE A 84 19.78 9.12 -15.54
N LYS A 85 20.98 8.64 -15.90
CA LYS A 85 22.23 9.22 -15.36
C LYS A 85 22.54 10.59 -15.95
N ASP A 86 22.02 10.88 -17.14
CA ASP A 86 22.05 12.21 -17.74
C ASP A 86 20.83 13.01 -17.26
N TYR A 87 21.08 14.04 -16.46
CA TYR A 87 20.02 14.87 -15.90
C TYR A 87 20.45 16.29 -15.60
N GLN A 88 19.49 17.21 -15.69
CA GLN A 88 19.59 18.56 -15.17
C GLN A 88 18.83 18.67 -13.85
N LYS A 89 19.19 19.67 -13.03
CA LYS A 89 18.51 19.92 -11.75
C LYS A 89 18.34 21.40 -11.49
N ILE A 90 17.20 21.73 -10.89
CA ILE A 90 16.91 23.03 -10.28
C ILE A 90 16.95 22.84 -8.76
N VAL A 91 17.65 23.74 -8.09
CA VAL A 91 17.70 23.82 -6.62
C VAL A 91 16.69 24.87 -6.20
N TRP A 92 15.58 24.46 -5.58
CA TRP A 92 14.50 25.33 -5.13
C TRP A 92 14.14 25.11 -3.65
N PRO A 93 15.08 25.42 -2.73
CA PRO A 93 14.84 25.37 -1.29
C PRO A 93 14.02 26.59 -0.83
N VAL A 94 13.54 26.53 0.41
CA VAL A 94 12.96 27.70 1.08
C VAL A 94 14.04 28.68 1.56
N SER A 95 13.67 29.95 1.70
CA SER A 95 14.55 30.97 2.31
C SER A 95 14.83 30.66 3.78
N TYR A 96 15.95 31.18 4.32
CA TYR A 96 16.32 31.00 5.73
C TYR A 96 15.24 31.52 6.68
N THR A 97 14.66 32.70 6.39
CA THR A 97 13.56 33.27 7.18
C THR A 97 12.36 32.33 7.23
N ARG A 98 11.94 31.78 6.08
CA ARG A 98 10.81 30.83 6.04
C ARG A 98 11.11 29.56 6.81
N ARG A 99 12.34 29.06 6.72
CA ARG A 99 12.78 27.87 7.44
C ARG A 99 12.75 28.07 8.96
N ASP A 100 13.17 29.24 9.43
CA ASP A 100 13.11 29.60 10.84
C ASP A 100 11.66 29.79 11.33
N GLU A 101 10.78 30.40 10.53
CA GLU A 101 9.35 30.48 10.84
C GLU A 101 8.71 29.09 11.01
N CYS A 102 9.01 28.15 10.11
CA CYS A 102 8.55 26.77 10.20
C CYS A 102 9.08 26.08 11.47
N LYS A 103 10.35 26.31 11.83
CA LYS A 103 10.95 25.82 13.08
C LYS A 103 10.23 26.41 14.30
N TRP A 104 9.94 27.70 14.31
CA TRP A 104 9.21 28.36 15.40
C TRP A 104 7.76 27.89 15.51
N ALA A 105 7.17 27.39 14.43
CA ALA A 105 5.88 26.69 14.45
C ALA A 105 5.96 25.25 15.01
N GLY A 106 7.13 24.81 15.49
CA GLY A 106 7.32 23.52 16.14
C GLY A 106 7.42 22.32 15.20
N LYS A 107 7.78 22.54 13.94
CA LYS A 107 7.93 21.50 12.90
C LYS A 107 9.34 20.94 12.81
N ASP A 108 9.48 19.73 12.28
CA ASP A 108 10.76 19.04 12.13
C ASP A 108 11.64 19.71 11.04
N LEU A 109 12.84 20.14 11.43
CA LEU A 109 13.77 20.87 10.57
C LEU A 109 14.27 20.09 9.35
N LEU A 110 14.27 18.76 9.40
CA LEU A 110 14.82 17.88 8.35
C LEU A 110 13.71 17.24 7.51
N LYS A 111 12.60 16.88 8.13
CA LYS A 111 11.49 16.13 7.51
C LYS A 111 10.33 17.02 7.07
N GLU A 112 10.20 18.22 7.63
CA GLU A 112 9.03 19.08 7.43
C GLU A 112 9.39 20.48 6.90
N CYS A 113 10.43 21.13 7.45
CA CYS A 113 10.83 22.49 7.08
C CYS A 113 11.75 22.54 5.85
N ALA A 114 11.26 21.99 4.75
CA ALA A 114 11.87 22.05 3.42
C ALA A 114 10.78 22.25 2.35
N ASN A 115 11.20 22.51 1.11
CA ASN A 115 10.28 22.62 -0.02
C ASN A 115 10.12 21.25 -0.69
N PHE A 116 9.07 20.50 -0.38
CA PHE A 116 8.79 19.23 -1.06
C PHE A 116 7.89 19.51 -2.26
N ILE A 117 8.37 19.21 -3.46
CA ILE A 117 7.60 19.44 -4.69
C ILE A 117 6.50 18.39 -4.82
N LYS A 118 5.25 18.85 -4.91
CA LYS A 118 4.04 18.02 -4.91
C LYS A 118 3.24 18.09 -6.20
N VAL A 119 3.45 19.15 -6.98
CA VAL A 119 2.77 19.35 -8.27
C VAL A 119 3.81 19.67 -9.33
N LEU A 120 3.76 18.92 -10.43
CA LEU A 120 4.43 19.23 -11.69
C LEU A 120 3.46 18.95 -12.81
N LYS A 121 3.21 19.95 -13.67
CA LYS A 121 2.34 19.85 -14.83
C LYS A 121 2.86 20.71 -15.97
N MET A 122 2.54 20.33 -17.20
CA MET A 122 2.69 21.23 -18.35
C MET A 122 1.76 22.42 -18.17
N TYR A 123 2.28 23.65 -18.29
CA TYR A 123 1.46 24.86 -18.26
C TYR A 123 1.13 25.32 -19.68
N ASN A 124 2.16 25.42 -20.51
CA ASN A 124 2.08 25.70 -21.93
C ASN A 124 3.21 24.93 -22.65
N GLN A 125 3.42 25.18 -23.94
CA GLN A 125 4.46 24.49 -24.72
C GLN A 125 5.89 24.80 -24.26
N THR A 126 6.11 25.88 -23.49
CA THR A 126 7.42 26.38 -23.11
C THR A 126 7.70 26.38 -21.61
N HIS A 127 6.69 26.12 -20.78
CA HIS A 127 6.77 26.22 -19.34
C HIS A 127 6.05 25.06 -18.64
N LEU A 128 6.65 24.60 -17.55
CA LEU A 128 6.02 23.75 -16.56
C LEU A 128 5.47 24.62 -15.43
N TYR A 129 4.38 24.16 -14.80
CA TYR A 129 3.89 24.66 -13.53
C TYR A 129 4.32 23.75 -12.39
N ALA A 130 4.91 24.32 -11.34
CA ALA A 130 5.41 23.59 -10.19
C ALA A 130 4.90 24.17 -8.87
N CYS A 131 4.51 23.31 -7.93
CA CYS A 131 4.18 23.73 -6.57
C CYS A 131 4.83 22.81 -5.53
N GLY A 132 5.25 23.41 -4.41
CA GLY A 132 5.81 22.69 -3.28
C GLY A 132 5.23 23.11 -1.94
N THR A 133 5.61 22.40 -0.87
CA THR A 133 5.11 22.65 0.50
C THR A 133 5.64 23.95 1.10
N GLY A 134 6.75 24.48 0.58
CA GLY A 134 7.37 25.73 1.03
C GLY A 134 7.59 25.81 2.53
N ALA A 135 8.00 24.71 3.19
CA ALA A 135 8.15 24.60 4.64
C ALA A 135 6.88 25.05 5.41
N PHE A 136 5.76 24.35 5.18
CA PHE A 136 4.45 24.71 5.73
C PHE A 136 3.94 26.10 5.26
N HIS A 137 4.38 26.54 4.08
CA HIS A 137 3.85 27.71 3.40
C HIS A 137 3.86 27.47 1.89
N PRO A 138 2.85 26.76 1.34
CA PRO A 138 2.86 26.33 -0.05
C PRO A 138 3.07 27.48 -1.05
N ILE A 139 3.98 27.27 -2.00
CA ILE A 139 4.35 28.21 -3.05
C ILE A 139 4.38 27.51 -4.40
N CYS A 140 4.07 28.27 -5.45
CA CYS A 140 4.13 27.79 -6.83
C CYS A 140 4.94 28.73 -7.71
N THR A 141 5.48 28.19 -8.81
CA THR A 141 6.19 28.96 -9.83
C THR A 141 6.16 28.23 -11.17
N TYR A 142 6.74 28.86 -12.19
CA TYR A 142 6.92 28.32 -13.53
C TYR A 142 8.38 27.91 -13.77
N ILE A 143 8.57 26.93 -14.64
CA ILE A 143 9.88 26.44 -15.07
C ILE A 143 9.93 26.53 -16.58
N GLU A 144 10.82 27.36 -17.10
CA GLU A 144 11.07 27.50 -18.52
C GLU A 144 11.79 26.25 -19.05
N ILE A 145 11.23 25.66 -20.12
CA ILE A 145 11.75 24.49 -20.82
C ILE A 145 12.05 24.76 -22.32
N GLY A 146 11.89 26.01 -22.77
CA GLY A 146 12.14 26.42 -24.17
C GLY A 146 11.06 25.94 -25.14
N HIS A 147 11.15 26.33 -26.42
CA HIS A 147 10.22 25.84 -27.46
C HIS A 147 10.68 24.50 -28.04
N HIS A 148 11.99 24.30 -28.19
CA HIS A 148 12.54 23.10 -28.80
C HIS A 148 13.27 22.26 -27.75
N PRO A 149 13.26 20.92 -27.87
CA PRO A 149 14.02 20.05 -26.97
C PRO A 149 15.53 20.28 -27.07
N GLU A 150 16.02 20.70 -28.24
CA GLU A 150 17.42 21.06 -28.53
C GLU A 150 17.96 22.17 -27.61
N ASP A 151 17.08 23.09 -27.20
CA ASP A 151 17.48 24.29 -26.43
C ASP A 151 18.03 23.90 -25.03
N ASN A 152 17.71 22.69 -24.54
CA ASN A 152 18.12 22.16 -23.23
C ASN A 152 17.90 23.13 -22.07
N ILE A 153 16.87 23.99 -22.18
CA ILE A 153 16.50 24.97 -21.18
C ILE A 153 15.79 24.25 -20.04
N PHE A 154 16.21 24.53 -18.81
CA PHE A 154 15.54 24.07 -17.60
C PHE A 154 15.80 25.07 -16.48
N LYS A 155 15.04 26.15 -16.49
CA LYS A 155 15.29 27.35 -15.68
C LYS A 155 14.08 27.70 -14.83
N LEU A 156 14.31 27.94 -13.54
CA LEU A 156 13.27 28.39 -12.61
C LEU A 156 12.98 29.87 -12.82
N GLU A 157 11.70 30.24 -12.88
CA GLU A 157 11.28 31.63 -12.84
C GLU A 157 11.19 32.12 -11.38
N ASP A 158 12.23 32.81 -10.92
CA ASP A 158 12.40 33.19 -9.49
C ASP A 158 11.79 34.55 -9.13
N SER A 159 11.31 35.31 -10.12
CA SER A 159 10.76 36.66 -9.93
C SER A 159 9.30 36.66 -9.45
N HIS A 160 8.55 35.58 -9.66
CA HIS A 160 7.11 35.51 -9.38
C HIS A 160 6.71 34.21 -8.70
N PHE A 161 6.72 34.19 -7.37
CA PHE A 161 6.11 33.11 -6.60
C PHE A 161 4.63 33.37 -6.34
N GLU A 162 3.80 32.44 -6.79
CA GLU A 162 2.37 32.43 -6.52
C GLU A 162 2.06 31.74 -5.19
N ASN A 163 0.91 32.09 -4.61
CA ASN A 163 0.37 31.39 -3.46
C ASN A 163 -0.04 29.95 -3.85
N GLY A 164 0.54 28.96 -3.17
CA GLY A 164 0.26 27.54 -3.39
C GLY A 164 -0.86 26.96 -2.52
N ARG A 165 -1.54 27.78 -1.71
CA ARG A 165 -2.64 27.31 -0.85
C ARG A 165 -3.76 26.71 -1.69
N GLY A 166 -4.12 25.46 -1.40
CA GLY A 166 -5.12 24.70 -2.17
C GLY A 166 -4.56 24.06 -3.44
N LYS A 167 -3.33 24.40 -3.84
CA LYS A 167 -2.61 23.78 -4.98
C LYS A 167 -1.62 22.72 -4.50
N SER A 168 -0.90 23.00 -3.42
CA SER A 168 0.04 22.10 -2.76
C SER A 168 -0.26 22.00 -1.25
N PRO A 169 -0.12 20.81 -0.63
CA PRO A 169 -0.36 20.64 0.80
C PRO A 169 0.69 21.36 1.65
N TYR A 170 0.34 21.65 2.89
CA TYR A 170 1.27 22.18 3.89
C TYR A 170 2.22 21.09 4.40
N ASP A 171 1.65 19.92 4.74
CA ASP A 171 2.37 18.78 5.28
C ASP A 171 2.91 17.89 4.13
N PRO A 172 4.22 17.58 4.09
CA PRO A 172 4.80 16.73 3.06
C PRO A 172 4.32 15.27 3.07
N LYS A 173 3.68 14.79 4.13
CA LYS A 173 3.07 13.45 4.19
C LYS A 173 1.75 13.37 3.45
N LEU A 174 1.16 14.50 3.09
CA LEU A 174 -0.03 14.57 2.26
C LEU A 174 0.37 14.65 0.78
N LEU A 175 -0.44 14.03 -0.07
CA LEU A 175 -0.22 13.99 -1.52
C LEU A 175 -0.80 15.23 -2.21
N THR A 176 -1.93 15.78 -1.74
CA THR A 176 -2.56 17.00 -2.30
C THR A 176 -3.17 17.89 -1.21
N ALA A 177 -3.49 19.14 -1.53
CA ALA A 177 -4.24 20.04 -0.66
C ALA A 177 -5.75 19.83 -0.81
N SER A 178 -6.50 19.65 0.29
CA SER A 178 -7.96 19.55 0.20
C SER A 178 -8.74 19.95 1.45
N LEU A 179 -10.02 20.22 1.18
CA LEU A 179 -11.12 20.72 2.01
C LEU A 179 -12.07 19.59 2.50
N LEU A 180 -11.89 18.33 2.07
CA LEU A 180 -12.76 17.21 2.51
C LEU A 180 -12.37 16.69 3.91
N ILE A 181 -13.20 15.83 4.51
CA ILE A 181 -12.98 15.23 5.85
C ILE A 181 -11.87 14.16 5.77
N ASP A 182 -10.63 14.56 6.05
CA ASP A 182 -9.40 13.74 6.01
C ASP A 182 -9.21 12.83 4.75
N PRO A 183 -9.36 13.38 3.53
CA PRO A 183 -9.16 12.63 2.30
C PRO A 183 -7.66 12.35 2.05
N ARG A 184 -7.33 11.12 1.67
CA ARG A 184 -6.05 10.78 1.06
C ARG A 184 -6.23 10.76 -0.45
N PHE A 185 -5.91 11.87 -1.11
CA PHE A 185 -5.95 11.98 -2.57
C PHE A 185 -4.88 11.12 -3.23
N ILE A 186 -5.27 10.47 -4.31
CA ILE A 186 -4.42 9.60 -5.11
C ILE A 186 -4.10 10.30 -6.44
N SER A 187 -5.11 10.64 -7.23
CA SER A 187 -4.92 11.29 -8.53
C SER A 187 -6.12 12.16 -8.95
N ALA A 188 -5.90 13.00 -9.96
CA ALA A 188 -6.93 13.83 -10.59
C ALA A 188 -6.72 13.85 -12.11
N HIS A 189 -7.80 13.63 -12.86
CA HIS A 189 -7.75 13.49 -14.32
C HIS A 189 -8.88 14.28 -14.99
N LEU A 190 -8.56 15.01 -16.05
CA LEU A 190 -9.55 15.62 -16.93
C LEU A 190 -10.05 14.57 -17.92
N ILE A 191 -11.37 14.31 -17.94
CA ILE A 191 -11.99 13.37 -18.87
C ILE A 191 -13.14 14.10 -19.58
N PRO A 192 -13.11 14.21 -20.92
CA PRO A 192 -14.20 14.79 -21.69
C PRO A 192 -15.48 13.93 -21.56
N GLU A 193 -16.64 14.59 -21.40
CA GLU A 193 -17.93 13.89 -21.34
C GLU A 193 -18.64 13.88 -22.69
N SER A 194 -18.41 14.89 -23.54
CA SER A 194 -19.02 15.05 -24.86
C SER A 194 -18.02 15.67 -25.84
N ASP A 195 -18.46 15.99 -27.06
CA ASP A 195 -17.65 16.77 -28.00
C ASP A 195 -17.63 18.28 -27.66
N ASN A 196 -18.48 18.71 -26.72
CA ASN A 196 -18.48 20.07 -26.19
C ASN A 196 -17.53 20.17 -24.99
N PRO A 197 -16.46 20.98 -25.06
CA PRO A 197 -15.53 21.17 -23.94
C PRO A 197 -16.16 21.80 -22.68
N GLU A 198 -17.36 22.38 -22.77
CA GLU A 198 -18.09 22.89 -21.60
C GLU A 198 -18.58 21.75 -20.69
N ASP A 199 -18.70 20.53 -21.21
CA ASP A 199 -19.08 19.34 -20.44
C ASP A 199 -17.89 18.63 -19.80
N ASP A 200 -16.66 19.12 -20.02
CA ASP A 200 -15.45 18.56 -19.45
C ASP A 200 -15.53 18.45 -17.93
N LYS A 201 -15.18 17.27 -17.40
CA LYS A 201 -15.13 17.02 -15.97
C LYS A 201 -13.75 16.60 -15.49
N VAL A 202 -13.43 17.02 -14.28
CA VAL A 202 -12.27 16.55 -13.53
C VAL A 202 -12.72 15.47 -12.56
N TYR A 203 -12.13 14.30 -12.68
CA TYR A 203 -12.37 13.16 -11.81
C TYR A 203 -11.22 13.03 -10.80
N PHE A 204 -11.57 12.88 -9.52
CA PHE A 204 -10.63 12.73 -8.42
C PHE A 204 -10.74 11.34 -7.81
N PHE A 205 -9.61 10.70 -7.59
CA PHE A 205 -9.53 9.42 -6.92
C PHE A 205 -8.92 9.62 -5.54
N PHE A 206 -9.58 9.12 -4.51
CA PHE A 206 -9.16 9.29 -3.12
C PHE A 206 -9.73 8.19 -2.24
N ARG A 207 -9.20 8.09 -1.01
CA ARG A 207 -9.83 7.33 0.08
C ARG A 207 -10.14 8.25 1.25
N GLU A 208 -11.21 7.94 1.97
CA GLU A 208 -11.64 8.70 3.16
C GLU A 208 -12.19 7.74 4.22
N ASN A 209 -12.31 8.19 5.46
CA ASN A 209 -13.02 7.43 6.49
C ASN A 209 -14.52 7.39 6.16
N ALA A 210 -15.14 6.21 6.30
CA ALA A 210 -16.57 6.03 6.18
C ALA A 210 -17.31 6.84 7.26
N ILE A 211 -18.42 7.46 6.87
CA ILE A 211 -19.31 8.20 7.77
C ILE A 211 -20.58 7.38 7.91
N ASP A 212 -20.45 6.24 8.56
CA ASP A 212 -21.59 5.48 9.07
C ASP A 212 -21.76 5.85 10.54
N GLY A 213 -23.00 5.94 11.04
CA GLY A 213 -23.32 6.48 12.36
C GLY A 213 -22.49 5.89 13.51
N GLU A 214 -22.54 6.49 14.71
CA GLU A 214 -21.70 6.21 15.89
C GLU A 214 -21.46 4.72 16.27
N HIS A 215 -22.25 3.80 15.72
CA HIS A 215 -22.22 2.36 15.98
C HIS A 215 -21.52 1.53 14.88
N SER A 216 -21.13 2.12 13.75
CA SER A 216 -20.39 1.42 12.70
C SER A 216 -18.89 1.56 12.92
N GLY A 217 -18.16 0.44 12.87
CA GLY A 217 -16.71 0.43 13.05
C GLY A 217 -15.99 1.37 12.07
N LYS A 218 -14.83 1.88 12.48
CA LYS A 218 -13.99 2.73 11.61
C LYS A 218 -13.62 1.95 10.34
N ALA A 219 -14.22 2.30 9.22
CA ALA A 219 -13.95 1.74 7.91
C ALA A 219 -13.39 2.82 6.96
N THR A 220 -12.58 2.41 5.98
CA THR A 220 -12.13 3.27 4.89
C THR A 220 -13.01 3.05 3.67
N HIS A 221 -13.21 4.08 2.85
CA HIS A 221 -13.86 3.95 1.55
C HIS A 221 -12.99 4.56 0.46
N ALA A 222 -12.73 3.77 -0.58
CA ALA A 222 -12.25 4.29 -1.85
C ALA A 222 -13.38 5.06 -2.56
N ARG A 223 -13.04 6.20 -3.16
CA ARG A 223 -13.97 7.12 -3.79
C ARG A 223 -13.46 7.58 -5.14
N ILE A 224 -14.42 7.80 -6.03
CA ILE A 224 -14.27 8.65 -7.22
C ILE A 224 -15.15 9.87 -7.03
N GLY A 225 -14.59 11.07 -7.22
CA GLY A 225 -15.32 12.33 -7.24
C GLY A 225 -15.33 12.95 -8.63
N GLN A 226 -16.35 13.72 -8.97
CA GLN A 226 -16.41 14.53 -10.20
C GLN A 226 -16.66 16.00 -9.89
N ILE A 227 -16.08 16.90 -10.69
CA ILE A 227 -16.33 18.35 -10.69
C ILE A 227 -16.32 18.82 -12.16
N CYS A 228 -17.20 19.75 -12.52
CA CYS A 228 -17.15 20.39 -13.83
C CYS A 228 -15.98 21.36 -13.95
N LYS A 229 -15.24 21.29 -15.06
CA LYS A 229 -14.06 22.14 -15.31
C LYS A 229 -14.38 23.64 -15.24
N ASN A 230 -15.60 24.01 -15.65
CA ASN A 230 -16.12 25.38 -15.66
C ASN A 230 -16.94 25.74 -14.39
N ASP A 231 -16.73 25.05 -13.27
CA ASP A 231 -17.33 25.41 -11.98
C ASP A 231 -16.57 26.58 -11.34
N PHE A 232 -17.27 27.70 -11.15
CA PHE A 232 -16.74 28.93 -10.55
C PHE A 232 -17.38 29.23 -9.18
N GLY A 233 -18.12 28.27 -8.64
CA GLY A 233 -18.90 28.42 -7.42
C GLY A 233 -20.23 29.15 -7.60
N GLY A 234 -20.98 29.28 -6.51
CA GLY A 234 -22.28 29.95 -6.52
C GLY A 234 -22.19 31.46 -6.30
N HIS A 235 -23.24 32.18 -6.69
CA HIS A 235 -23.28 33.65 -6.59
C HIS A 235 -23.43 34.18 -5.15
N ARG A 236 -24.35 33.61 -4.36
CA ARG A 236 -24.61 34.02 -2.96
C ARG A 236 -24.18 32.96 -1.94
N SER A 237 -24.55 31.71 -2.21
CA SER A 237 -24.16 30.53 -1.44
C SER A 237 -23.05 29.78 -2.17
N LEU A 238 -22.18 29.09 -1.43
CA LEU A 238 -21.01 28.40 -2.01
C LEU A 238 -20.09 29.32 -2.86
N VAL A 239 -19.93 30.59 -2.44
CA VAL A 239 -18.99 31.51 -3.08
C VAL A 239 -17.57 30.93 -3.02
N ASN A 240 -16.93 30.80 -4.19
CA ASN A 240 -15.61 30.17 -4.36
C ASN A 240 -15.53 28.73 -3.83
N LYS A 241 -16.65 27.99 -3.86
CA LYS A 241 -16.72 26.56 -3.50
C LYS A 241 -17.42 25.80 -4.60
N TRP A 242 -16.99 24.56 -4.84
CA TRP A 242 -17.59 23.70 -5.86
C TRP A 242 -19.09 23.52 -5.67
N THR A 243 -19.83 23.70 -6.75
CA THR A 243 -21.30 23.54 -6.84
C THR A 243 -21.68 22.24 -7.55
N THR A 244 -20.76 21.67 -8.33
CA THR A 244 -20.94 20.47 -9.15
C THR A 244 -20.26 19.22 -8.57
N PHE A 245 -19.69 19.32 -7.37
CA PHE A 245 -18.98 18.21 -6.72
C PHE A 245 -19.93 17.07 -6.35
N LEU A 246 -19.64 15.87 -6.84
CA LEU A 246 -20.25 14.61 -6.41
C LEU A 246 -19.19 13.56 -6.15
N LYS A 247 -19.46 12.61 -5.25
CA LYS A 247 -18.60 11.44 -4.99
C LYS A 247 -19.39 10.14 -4.92
N ALA A 248 -18.78 9.05 -5.39
CA ALA A 248 -19.33 7.69 -5.31
C ALA A 248 -18.29 6.74 -4.70
N ARG A 249 -18.75 5.67 -4.04
CA ARG A 249 -17.86 4.61 -3.53
C ARG A 249 -17.36 3.76 -4.69
N LEU A 250 -16.06 3.47 -4.74
CA LEU A 250 -15.49 2.42 -5.58
C LEU A 250 -15.43 1.14 -4.76
N ILE A 251 -16.05 0.06 -5.26
CA ILE A 251 -15.97 -1.25 -4.63
C ILE A 251 -14.94 -2.09 -5.37
N CYS A 252 -13.97 -2.63 -4.64
CA CYS A 252 -13.12 -3.71 -5.11
C CYS A 252 -13.27 -4.88 -4.12
N SER A 253 -14.05 -5.90 -4.49
CA SER A 253 -14.34 -7.03 -3.61
C SER A 253 -14.36 -8.37 -4.34
N VAL A 254 -14.19 -9.44 -3.56
CA VAL A 254 -14.32 -10.82 -4.01
C VAL A 254 -15.56 -11.42 -3.36
N PRO A 255 -16.53 -11.93 -4.13
CA PRO A 255 -17.71 -12.56 -3.59
C PRO A 255 -17.37 -13.83 -2.81
N GLY A 256 -17.80 -13.93 -1.56
CA GLY A 256 -17.61 -15.12 -0.73
C GLY A 256 -18.73 -16.16 -0.90
N PRO A 257 -18.47 -17.44 -0.61
CA PRO A 257 -19.46 -18.52 -0.75
C PRO A 257 -20.67 -18.34 0.19
N ASN A 258 -20.47 -17.67 1.33
CA ASN A 258 -21.52 -17.41 2.32
C ASN A 258 -22.23 -16.05 2.11
N GLY A 259 -22.04 -15.40 0.96
CA GLY A 259 -22.59 -14.08 0.67
C GLY A 259 -21.89 -12.92 1.40
N ILE A 260 -20.75 -13.18 2.06
CA ILE A 260 -19.90 -12.14 2.67
C ILE A 260 -18.74 -11.87 1.73
N ASP A 261 -18.66 -10.64 1.25
CA ASP A 261 -17.61 -10.19 0.35
C ASP A 261 -16.32 -9.87 1.10
N THR A 262 -15.18 -10.19 0.49
CA THR A 262 -13.87 -9.72 0.96
C THR A 262 -13.53 -8.41 0.26
N HIS A 263 -13.46 -7.31 1.01
CA HIS A 263 -13.22 -5.97 0.47
C HIS A 263 -11.75 -5.54 0.52
N PHE A 264 -11.35 -4.77 -0.49
CA PHE A 264 -10.08 -4.05 -0.56
C PHE A 264 -10.42 -2.56 -0.67
N ASP A 265 -10.57 -1.88 0.46
CA ASP A 265 -11.07 -0.49 0.51
C ASP A 265 -9.95 0.57 0.47
N GLU A 266 -8.69 0.18 0.66
CA GLU A 266 -7.55 1.09 0.70
C GLU A 266 -7.00 1.34 -0.71
N LEU A 267 -7.54 2.33 -1.41
CA LEU A 267 -7.01 2.74 -2.72
C LEU A 267 -5.58 3.31 -2.59
N GLN A 268 -4.64 2.73 -3.34
CA GLN A 268 -3.23 3.14 -3.34
C GLN A 268 -2.85 3.95 -4.58
N ASP A 269 -3.27 3.50 -5.77
CA ASP A 269 -2.92 4.15 -7.05
C ASP A 269 -3.98 3.90 -8.12
N VAL A 270 -4.02 4.77 -9.13
CA VAL A 270 -4.94 4.71 -10.27
C VAL A 270 -4.21 5.05 -11.57
N PHE A 271 -4.42 4.21 -12.59
CA PHE A 271 -3.93 4.43 -13.94
C PHE A 271 -5.10 4.48 -14.93
N LEU A 272 -5.08 5.46 -15.83
CA LEU A 272 -6.06 5.56 -16.91
C LEU A 272 -5.46 5.01 -18.20
N MET A 273 -6.01 3.90 -18.68
CA MET A 273 -5.67 3.36 -19.99
C MET A 273 -6.50 4.06 -21.05
N ASN A 274 -5.83 4.76 -21.97
CA ASN A 274 -6.49 5.42 -23.08
C ASN A 274 -7.19 4.39 -23.97
N SER A 275 -8.43 4.70 -24.32
CA SER A 275 -9.20 3.94 -25.30
C SER A 275 -9.19 4.68 -26.64
N LYS A 276 -9.71 4.05 -27.70
CA LYS A 276 -9.95 4.73 -28.98
C LYS A 276 -10.89 5.93 -28.82
N ASP A 277 -11.81 5.84 -27.86
CA ASP A 277 -12.67 6.95 -27.46
C ASP A 277 -12.08 7.64 -26.21
N PRO A 278 -11.62 8.91 -26.31
CA PRO A 278 -11.05 9.64 -25.18
C PRO A 278 -12.07 9.91 -24.06
N LYS A 279 -13.38 9.79 -24.35
CA LYS A 279 -14.45 9.92 -23.35
C LYS A 279 -14.60 8.67 -22.51
N ASN A 280 -14.02 7.54 -22.91
CA ASN A 280 -14.18 6.26 -22.22
C ASN A 280 -12.82 5.56 -21.97
N PRO A 281 -11.91 6.20 -21.22
CA PRO A 281 -10.72 5.51 -20.72
C PRO A 281 -11.10 4.38 -19.74
N ILE A 282 -10.29 3.35 -19.68
CA ILE A 282 -10.44 2.28 -18.69
C ILE A 282 -9.65 2.65 -17.43
N VAL A 283 -10.31 2.61 -16.28
CA VAL A 283 -9.72 2.98 -15.00
C VAL A 283 -9.18 1.72 -14.32
N TYR A 284 -7.87 1.61 -14.19
CA TYR A 284 -7.22 0.59 -13.35
C TYR A 284 -6.95 1.17 -11.98
N GLY A 285 -7.33 0.45 -10.91
CA GLY A 285 -7.07 0.86 -9.53
C GLY A 285 -6.41 -0.25 -8.73
N VAL A 286 -5.40 0.12 -7.94
CA VAL A 286 -4.74 -0.74 -6.97
C VAL A 286 -5.36 -0.51 -5.59
N PHE A 287 -5.81 -1.59 -4.97
CA PHE A 287 -6.45 -1.58 -3.67
C PHE A 287 -5.73 -2.51 -2.70
N THR A 288 -5.71 -2.17 -1.43
CA THR A 288 -5.22 -3.04 -0.35
C THR A 288 -6.29 -3.25 0.71
N THR A 289 -6.07 -4.24 1.57
CA THR A 289 -6.91 -4.49 2.74
C THR A 289 -6.66 -3.45 3.84
N SER A 290 -7.70 -3.05 4.56
CA SER A 290 -7.56 -2.18 5.75
C SER A 290 -7.06 -2.93 7.00
N SER A 291 -7.05 -4.26 6.98
CA SER A 291 -6.61 -5.07 8.12
C SER A 291 -5.09 -5.10 8.22
N ASN A 292 -4.57 -4.79 9.41
CA ASN A 292 -3.14 -4.92 9.71
C ASN A 292 -2.68 -6.38 9.84
N ILE A 293 -3.61 -7.33 10.03
CA ILE A 293 -3.33 -8.76 10.20
C ILE A 293 -3.39 -9.46 8.85
N PHE A 294 -4.44 -9.19 8.08
CA PHE A 294 -4.64 -9.77 6.76
C PHE A 294 -4.13 -8.82 5.69
N LYS A 295 -2.87 -8.96 5.31
CA LYS A 295 -2.29 -8.23 4.19
C LYS A 295 -2.80 -8.81 2.88
N GLY A 296 -3.43 -7.98 2.07
CA GLY A 296 -3.85 -8.34 0.72
C GLY A 296 -3.86 -7.13 -0.19
N SER A 297 -3.69 -7.40 -1.48
CA SER A 297 -3.78 -6.43 -2.56
C SER A 297 -4.64 -6.97 -3.69
N ALA A 298 -5.34 -6.07 -4.37
CA ALA A 298 -6.15 -6.39 -5.54
C ALA A 298 -6.03 -5.30 -6.60
N VAL A 299 -6.20 -5.70 -7.86
CA VAL A 299 -6.34 -4.76 -8.98
C VAL A 299 -7.75 -4.89 -9.53
N CYS A 300 -8.46 -3.77 -9.60
CA CYS A 300 -9.82 -3.68 -10.14
C CYS A 300 -9.84 -2.74 -11.35
N MET A 301 -10.71 -3.05 -12.32
CA MET A 301 -10.96 -2.22 -13.50
C MET A 301 -12.35 -1.61 -13.42
N TYR A 302 -12.51 -0.36 -13.85
CA TYR A 302 -13.80 0.33 -13.92
C TYR A 302 -13.97 1.01 -15.28
N SER A 303 -15.22 1.09 -15.72
CA SER A 303 -15.60 1.78 -16.95
C SER A 303 -16.17 3.16 -16.61
N MET A 304 -15.89 4.17 -17.45
CA MET A 304 -16.49 5.49 -17.27
C MET A 304 -18.01 5.50 -17.50
N SER A 305 -18.55 4.55 -18.27
CA SER A 305 -20.00 4.39 -18.44
C SER A 305 -20.70 3.99 -17.15
N ASP A 306 -20.11 3.09 -16.34
CA ASP A 306 -20.66 2.70 -15.04
C ASP A 306 -20.52 3.82 -14.00
N VAL A 307 -19.38 4.53 -14.01
CA VAL A 307 -19.17 5.72 -13.19
C VAL A 307 -20.26 6.77 -13.47
N ARG A 308 -20.50 7.10 -14.74
CA ARG A 308 -21.54 8.06 -15.15
C ARG A 308 -22.93 7.59 -14.77
N ARG A 309 -23.25 6.30 -14.95
CA ARG A 309 -24.52 5.71 -14.53
C ARG A 309 -24.77 5.93 -13.04
N VAL A 310 -23.75 5.74 -12.20
CA VAL A 310 -23.84 5.99 -10.76
C VAL A 310 -24.02 7.47 -10.44
N PHE A 311 -23.27 8.36 -11.08
CA PHE A 311 -23.44 9.80 -10.89
C PHE A 311 -24.79 10.33 -11.38
N LEU A 312 -25.43 9.66 -12.34
CA LEU A 312 -26.81 9.91 -12.79
C LEU A 312 -27.87 9.24 -11.91
N GLY A 313 -27.46 8.38 -10.97
CA GLY A 313 -28.34 7.64 -10.07
C GLY A 313 -28.85 8.44 -8.86
N PRO A 314 -29.34 7.74 -7.83
CA PRO A 314 -29.87 8.36 -6.61
C PRO A 314 -28.77 8.95 -5.73
N TYR A 315 -29.00 10.16 -5.22
CA TYR A 315 -28.15 10.77 -4.19
C TYR A 315 -28.33 10.04 -2.86
N ALA A 316 -27.26 9.94 -2.09
CA ALA A 316 -27.32 9.46 -0.71
C ALA A 316 -27.96 10.54 0.17
N HIS A 317 -28.95 10.15 0.96
CA HIS A 317 -29.69 11.04 1.83
C HIS A 317 -29.79 10.51 3.25
N ARG A 318 -29.87 11.42 4.20
CA ARG A 318 -30.07 11.11 5.63
C ARG A 318 -30.73 12.31 6.31
N ASP A 319 -31.87 12.10 6.96
CA ASP A 319 -32.65 13.17 7.63
C ASP A 319 -31.94 13.79 8.84
N GLY A 320 -31.03 13.05 9.47
CA GLY A 320 -30.25 13.55 10.61
C GLY A 320 -29.12 12.60 11.01
N PRO A 321 -28.24 13.00 11.95
CA PRO A 321 -27.04 12.23 12.30
C PRO A 321 -27.26 10.77 12.70
N ASN A 322 -28.42 10.46 13.27
CA ASN A 322 -28.77 9.14 13.80
C ASN A 322 -29.53 8.26 12.79
N TYR A 323 -29.89 8.80 11.63
CA TYR A 323 -30.62 8.05 10.60
C TYR A 323 -29.64 7.22 9.76
N GLN A 324 -30.15 6.18 9.12
CA GLN A 324 -29.36 5.41 8.15
C GLN A 324 -29.32 6.15 6.81
N TRP A 325 -28.28 5.90 6.02
CA TRP A 325 -28.21 6.38 4.65
C TRP A 325 -29.26 5.66 3.78
N VAL A 326 -30.04 6.44 3.05
CA VAL A 326 -31.09 5.95 2.15
C VAL A 326 -30.97 6.61 0.77
N PRO A 327 -31.48 6.01 -0.31
CA PRO A 327 -31.54 6.67 -1.61
C PRO A 327 -32.56 7.82 -1.56
N TYR A 328 -32.17 9.01 -1.99
CA TYR A 328 -33.07 10.17 -2.05
C TYR A 328 -34.26 9.89 -2.99
N GLN A 329 -35.47 9.90 -2.43
CA GLN A 329 -36.73 9.67 -3.17
C GLN A 329 -37.49 10.98 -3.50
N GLY A 330 -37.01 12.12 -3.02
CA GLY A 330 -37.66 13.41 -3.24
C GLY A 330 -37.45 13.95 -4.66
N ARG A 331 -38.00 15.15 -4.91
CA ARG A 331 -37.81 15.84 -6.19
C ARG A 331 -36.39 16.42 -6.28
N VAL A 332 -35.60 15.92 -7.23
CA VAL A 332 -34.29 16.49 -7.56
C VAL A 332 -34.48 17.82 -8.29
N PRO A 333 -33.78 18.91 -7.89
CA PRO A 333 -33.92 20.22 -8.53
C PRO A 333 -33.31 20.24 -9.95
N TYR A 334 -33.67 21.27 -10.72
CA TYR A 334 -33.20 21.45 -12.11
C TYR A 334 -32.40 22.75 -12.25
N PRO A 335 -31.23 22.75 -12.93
CA PRO A 335 -30.58 21.60 -13.57
C PRO A 335 -30.08 20.60 -12.51
N ARG A 336 -29.93 19.33 -12.92
CA ARG A 336 -29.56 18.25 -11.99
C ARG A 336 -28.21 18.56 -11.34
N PRO A 337 -28.11 18.62 -10.00
CA PRO A 337 -26.85 18.90 -9.29
C PRO A 337 -25.71 17.99 -9.75
N GLY A 338 -24.56 18.56 -10.13
CA GLY A 338 -23.42 17.84 -10.72
C GLY A 338 -23.39 17.82 -12.26
N THR A 339 -24.37 18.42 -12.92
CA THR A 339 -24.35 18.70 -14.37
C THR A 339 -23.60 20.00 -14.63
N CYS A 340 -22.81 20.04 -15.70
CA CYS A 340 -22.03 21.23 -16.05
C CYS A 340 -22.93 22.30 -16.69
N PRO A 341 -22.72 23.59 -16.40
CA PRO A 341 -23.39 24.64 -17.15
C PRO A 341 -22.94 24.57 -18.61
N SER A 342 -23.90 24.60 -19.53
CA SER A 342 -23.65 24.51 -20.96
C SER A 342 -24.56 25.49 -21.69
N LYS A 343 -24.01 26.19 -22.67
CA LYS A 343 -24.76 27.12 -23.52
C LYS A 343 -25.73 26.40 -24.45
N THR A 344 -25.48 25.11 -24.70
CA THR A 344 -26.25 24.31 -25.64
C THR A 344 -27.50 23.72 -25.00
N PHE A 345 -27.42 23.33 -23.72
CA PHE A 345 -28.51 22.69 -22.99
C PHE A 345 -28.54 23.17 -21.54
N GLY A 346 -29.74 23.54 -21.05
CA GLY A 346 -29.94 23.93 -19.65
C GLY A 346 -30.19 25.42 -19.43
N GLY A 347 -29.75 26.29 -20.34
CA GLY A 347 -30.03 27.74 -20.28
C GLY A 347 -29.26 28.49 -19.19
N PHE A 348 -28.18 27.89 -18.67
CA PHE A 348 -27.30 28.51 -17.68
C PHE A 348 -25.87 28.57 -18.22
N ASP A 349 -25.37 29.79 -18.40
CA ASP A 349 -24.02 30.03 -18.94
C ASP A 349 -22.93 29.89 -17.87
N SER A 350 -23.32 29.94 -16.59
CA SER A 350 -22.40 29.87 -15.45
C SER A 350 -23.01 29.16 -14.24
N THR A 351 -22.15 28.53 -13.45
CA THR A 351 -22.51 27.96 -12.13
C THR A 351 -22.98 29.02 -11.13
N LYS A 352 -22.62 30.29 -11.36
CA LYS A 352 -23.09 31.42 -10.54
C LYS A 352 -24.58 31.72 -10.76
N ASP A 353 -25.12 31.36 -11.91
CA ASP A 353 -26.51 31.62 -12.29
C ASP A 353 -27.45 30.48 -11.85
N LEU A 354 -26.90 29.45 -11.19
CA LEU A 354 -27.69 28.32 -10.70
C LEU A 354 -28.71 28.75 -9.63
N PRO A 355 -29.93 28.20 -9.67
CA PRO A 355 -30.96 28.44 -8.66
C PRO A 355 -30.53 28.06 -7.23
N ASP A 356 -31.07 28.76 -6.23
CA ASP A 356 -30.71 28.56 -4.81
C ASP A 356 -31.06 27.14 -4.30
N ASP A 357 -32.10 26.50 -4.85
CA ASP A 357 -32.50 25.13 -4.49
C ASP A 357 -31.47 24.09 -4.99
N VAL A 358 -30.93 24.27 -6.20
CA VAL A 358 -29.81 23.46 -6.74
C VAL A 358 -28.58 23.58 -5.85
N ILE A 359 -28.19 24.81 -5.49
CA ILE A 359 -27.02 25.08 -4.63
C ILE A 359 -27.20 24.48 -3.23
N THR A 360 -28.40 24.63 -2.65
CA THR A 360 -28.73 24.08 -1.34
C THR A 360 -28.73 22.55 -1.35
N PHE A 361 -29.25 21.95 -2.43
CA PHE A 361 -29.25 20.50 -2.62
C PHE A 361 -27.83 19.96 -2.76
N ALA A 362 -27.01 20.52 -3.65
CA ALA A 362 -25.63 20.09 -3.88
C ALA A 362 -24.79 20.15 -2.60
N ARG A 363 -24.98 21.19 -1.79
CA ARG A 363 -24.30 21.36 -0.50
C ARG A 363 -24.60 20.23 0.49
N SER A 364 -25.82 19.69 0.48
CA SER A 364 -26.28 18.67 1.42
C SER A 364 -26.20 17.25 0.87
N HIS A 365 -26.08 17.08 -0.44
CA HIS A 365 -26.07 15.79 -1.13
C HIS A 365 -24.82 15.58 -2.01
N PRO A 366 -23.59 15.65 -1.46
CA PRO A 366 -22.39 15.45 -2.25
C PRO A 366 -22.11 13.98 -2.59
N ALA A 367 -22.78 13.01 -1.96
CA ALA A 367 -22.51 11.59 -2.15
C ALA A 367 -23.62 10.88 -2.91
N MET A 368 -23.26 9.94 -3.77
CA MET A 368 -24.20 9.03 -4.44
C MET A 368 -24.49 7.82 -3.55
N TYR A 369 -25.73 7.31 -3.60
CA TYR A 369 -26.14 6.15 -2.81
C TYR A 369 -25.56 4.85 -3.37
N ASN A 370 -25.67 4.68 -4.69
CA ASN A 370 -25.13 3.49 -5.35
C ASN A 370 -23.59 3.57 -5.43
N PRO A 371 -22.88 2.47 -5.15
CA PRO A 371 -21.45 2.36 -5.43
C PRO A 371 -21.19 2.05 -6.91
N VAL A 372 -19.97 2.32 -7.35
CA VAL A 372 -19.43 1.87 -8.63
C VAL A 372 -18.74 0.53 -8.39
N PHE A 373 -19.25 -0.52 -9.04
CA PHE A 373 -18.65 -1.85 -9.02
C PHE A 373 -17.60 -2.00 -10.14
N PRO A 374 -16.62 -2.89 -9.97
CA PRO A 374 -15.62 -3.12 -11.00
C PRO A 374 -16.23 -3.93 -12.15
N ILE A 375 -15.61 -3.86 -13.32
CA ILE A 375 -16.01 -4.65 -14.49
C ILE A 375 -16.05 -6.13 -14.08
N ASN A 376 -17.15 -6.82 -14.40
CA ASN A 376 -17.44 -8.20 -14.00
C ASN A 376 -17.65 -8.45 -12.49
N ASN A 377 -17.83 -7.40 -11.67
CA ASN A 377 -18.03 -7.47 -10.22
C ASN A 377 -16.94 -8.27 -9.48
N ARG A 378 -15.70 -8.25 -9.98
CA ARG A 378 -14.54 -8.90 -9.36
C ARG A 378 -13.23 -8.19 -9.75
N PRO A 379 -12.18 -8.28 -8.91
CA PRO A 379 -10.84 -7.88 -9.31
C PRO A 379 -10.28 -8.77 -10.42
N ILE A 380 -9.40 -8.20 -11.23
CA ILE A 380 -8.65 -8.93 -12.27
C ILE A 380 -7.42 -9.64 -11.70
N MET A 381 -6.89 -9.17 -10.57
CA MET A 381 -5.75 -9.76 -9.88
C MET A 381 -5.91 -9.63 -8.37
N ILE A 382 -5.53 -10.66 -7.61
CA ILE A 382 -5.53 -10.68 -6.15
C ILE A 382 -4.21 -11.29 -5.66
N LYS A 383 -3.64 -10.71 -4.60
CA LYS A 383 -2.49 -11.25 -3.87
C LYS A 383 -2.72 -11.14 -2.36
N THR A 384 -2.81 -12.28 -1.69
CA THR A 384 -3.04 -12.39 -0.23
C THR A 384 -2.03 -13.31 0.45
N ASP A 385 -1.32 -14.12 -0.33
CA ASP A 385 -0.33 -15.13 0.08
C ASP A 385 1.11 -14.58 0.09
N VAL A 386 1.27 -13.26 0.21
CA VAL A 386 2.56 -12.56 0.09
C VAL A 386 2.78 -11.59 1.24
N ASN A 387 4.04 -11.32 1.57
CA ASN A 387 4.43 -10.44 2.68
C ASN A 387 4.48 -8.95 2.31
N TYR A 388 4.11 -8.59 1.07
CA TYR A 388 4.12 -7.25 0.52
C TYR A 388 2.73 -6.81 0.02
N GLN A 389 2.57 -5.52 -0.18
CA GLN A 389 1.38 -4.92 -0.75
C GLN A 389 1.71 -4.14 -2.02
N PHE A 390 0.73 -4.06 -2.91
CA PHE A 390 0.83 -3.24 -4.12
C PHE A 390 0.74 -1.76 -3.76
N THR A 391 1.51 -0.93 -4.45
CA THR A 391 1.60 0.51 -4.18
C THR A 391 1.31 1.37 -5.39
N GLN A 392 1.73 0.95 -6.59
CA GLN A 392 1.60 1.70 -7.83
C GLN A 392 1.24 0.78 -8.99
N ILE A 393 0.66 1.32 -10.06
CA ILE A 393 0.39 0.60 -11.29
C ILE A 393 0.57 1.49 -12.53
N VAL A 394 1.17 0.92 -13.57
CA VAL A 394 1.04 1.41 -14.95
C VAL A 394 0.70 0.23 -15.84
N VAL A 395 0.00 0.49 -16.94
CA VAL A 395 -0.44 -0.56 -17.85
C VAL A 395 -0.08 -0.15 -19.27
N ASP A 396 0.51 -1.08 -20.02
CA ASP A 396 0.87 -0.90 -21.43
C ASP A 396 0.02 -1.82 -22.32
N ARG A 397 -0.39 -1.33 -23.49
CA ARG A 397 -1.17 -2.12 -24.45
C ARG A 397 -0.25 -2.57 -25.58
N VAL A 398 -0.01 -3.87 -25.63
CA VAL A 398 0.92 -4.48 -26.57
C VAL A 398 0.17 -5.29 -27.62
N ASP A 399 0.45 -5.02 -28.89
CA ASP A 399 0.00 -5.83 -30.03
C ASP A 399 0.93 -7.06 -30.19
N ALA A 400 0.35 -8.26 -30.08
CA ALA A 400 1.01 -9.54 -30.37
C ALA A 400 0.37 -10.20 -31.60
N GLU A 401 1.02 -11.24 -32.13
CA GLU A 401 0.54 -11.96 -33.34
C GLU A 401 -0.87 -12.55 -33.17
N ASP A 402 -1.22 -12.93 -31.95
CA ASP A 402 -2.49 -13.55 -31.56
C ASP A 402 -3.53 -12.57 -30.99
N GLY A 403 -3.16 -11.31 -30.75
CA GLY A 403 -4.08 -10.27 -30.30
C GLY A 403 -3.45 -9.18 -29.44
N GLN A 404 -4.31 -8.32 -28.89
CA GLN A 404 -3.92 -7.22 -28.01
C GLN A 404 -3.95 -7.64 -26.55
N TYR A 405 -2.90 -7.29 -25.81
CA TYR A 405 -2.75 -7.59 -24.39
C TYR A 405 -2.46 -6.34 -23.57
N ASP A 406 -3.17 -6.19 -22.45
CA ASP A 406 -2.89 -5.16 -21.44
C ASP A 406 -1.88 -5.75 -20.42
N VAL A 407 -0.64 -5.27 -20.47
CA VAL A 407 0.46 -5.69 -19.58
C VAL A 407 0.55 -4.75 -18.39
N MET A 408 0.29 -5.27 -17.18
CA MET A 408 0.33 -4.48 -15.94
C MET A 408 1.71 -4.53 -15.28
N PHE A 409 2.30 -3.37 -15.00
CA PHE A 409 3.49 -3.21 -14.18
C PHE A 409 3.07 -2.69 -12.80
N ILE A 410 3.23 -3.52 -11.78
CA ILE A 410 2.72 -3.24 -10.43
C ILE A 410 3.89 -3.03 -9.46
N GLY A 411 3.94 -1.86 -8.82
CA GLY A 411 4.90 -1.53 -7.77
C GLY A 411 4.51 -2.14 -6.42
N THR A 412 5.51 -2.39 -5.56
CA THR A 412 5.30 -2.99 -4.22
C THR A 412 5.95 -2.16 -3.11
N ASP A 413 5.45 -2.29 -1.88
CA ASP A 413 5.99 -1.63 -0.67
C ASP A 413 7.26 -2.30 -0.09
N ASN A 414 7.67 -3.43 -0.66
CA ASN A 414 8.89 -4.11 -0.25
C ASN A 414 10.14 -3.32 -0.69
N HIS A 415 10.70 -2.54 0.23
CA HIS A 415 12.05 -1.97 0.12
C HIS A 415 13.17 -2.92 0.58
N HIS A 416 12.84 -4.17 0.90
CA HIS A 416 13.85 -5.15 1.26
C HIS A 416 14.44 -5.76 -0.02
N GLY A 417 15.70 -5.43 -0.31
CA GLY A 417 16.57 -6.35 -1.01
C GLY A 417 16.56 -7.64 -0.20
N HIS A 418 15.73 -8.59 -0.62
CA HIS A 418 15.56 -9.83 0.14
C HIS A 418 16.88 -10.58 0.11
N SER A 419 17.53 -10.63 1.27
CA SER A 419 18.55 -11.62 1.57
C SER A 419 17.96 -13.01 1.35
N LEU A 420 18.80 -13.94 0.89
CA LEU A 420 18.53 -15.37 0.83
C LEU A 420 17.72 -15.83 2.07
N GLU A 421 16.69 -16.65 1.88
CA GLU A 421 15.96 -17.25 3.00
C GLU A 421 16.96 -18.10 3.81
N GLU A 422 17.21 -17.75 5.07
CA GLU A 422 18.11 -18.48 5.96
C GLU A 422 17.31 -19.16 7.08
N ARG A 423 17.52 -20.46 7.31
CA ARG A 423 16.90 -21.24 8.39
C ARG A 423 17.98 -21.93 9.21
N ILE A 424 17.78 -22.05 10.51
CA ILE A 424 18.63 -22.87 11.40
C ILE A 424 17.80 -24.07 11.86
N ILE A 425 18.31 -25.28 11.67
CA ILE A 425 17.68 -26.53 12.08
C ILE A 425 18.60 -27.23 13.08
N TYR A 426 18.03 -27.68 14.18
CA TYR A 426 18.70 -28.50 15.17
C TYR A 426 18.28 -29.95 14.99
N GLY A 427 19.23 -30.88 15.04
CA GLY A 427 18.94 -32.30 15.04
C GLY A 427 19.80 -33.02 16.07
N VAL A 428 19.28 -34.13 16.61
CA VAL A 428 20.03 -34.95 17.58
C VAL A 428 20.77 -36.05 16.83
N GLU A 429 21.97 -36.42 17.27
CA GLU A 429 22.71 -37.54 16.71
C GLU A 429 21.86 -38.82 16.69
N ASN A 430 21.95 -39.59 15.60
CA ASN A 430 21.13 -40.77 15.28
C ASN A 430 19.63 -40.52 15.02
N SER A 431 19.15 -39.28 15.04
CA SER A 431 17.80 -38.94 14.57
C SER A 431 17.78 -38.66 13.06
N SER A 432 16.59 -38.70 12.45
CA SER A 432 16.40 -38.31 11.05
C SER A 432 15.96 -36.86 10.93
N THR A 433 16.46 -36.13 9.93
CA THR A 433 16.05 -34.74 9.64
C THR A 433 15.73 -34.57 8.17
N PHE A 434 14.72 -33.75 7.88
CA PHE A 434 14.34 -33.38 6.52
C PHE A 434 14.60 -31.89 6.27
N LEU A 435 15.46 -31.61 5.30
CA LEU A 435 15.75 -30.26 4.81
C LEU A 435 14.83 -29.99 3.62
N GLU A 436 13.70 -29.36 3.90
CA GLU A 436 12.71 -29.02 2.88
C GLU A 436 13.26 -27.92 1.94
N CYS A 437 13.21 -28.20 0.64
CA CYS A 437 13.38 -27.19 -0.39
C CYS A 437 12.55 -27.57 -1.61
N SER A 438 11.46 -26.83 -1.83
CA SER A 438 10.64 -26.96 -3.04
C SER A 438 10.91 -25.76 -3.96
N PRO A 439 11.37 -25.99 -5.20
CA PRO A 439 11.50 -24.94 -6.17
C PRO A 439 10.11 -24.48 -6.56
N LYS A 440 9.98 -23.17 -6.82
CA LYS A 440 8.67 -22.61 -7.18
C LYS A 440 8.25 -22.94 -8.63
N SER A 441 9.20 -23.36 -9.47
CA SER A 441 8.97 -23.87 -10.82
C SER A 441 8.89 -25.40 -10.78
N GLN A 442 7.82 -25.96 -11.36
CA GLN A 442 7.65 -27.42 -11.52
C GLN A 442 8.62 -28.03 -12.54
N ARG A 443 9.31 -27.19 -13.32
CA ARG A 443 10.30 -27.61 -14.34
C ARG A 443 11.74 -27.39 -13.88
N ALA A 444 11.94 -26.70 -12.75
CA ALA A 444 13.26 -26.48 -12.19
C ALA A 444 13.73 -27.71 -11.42
N LEU A 445 15.00 -28.08 -11.64
CA LEU A 445 15.67 -29.13 -10.90
C LEU A 445 16.26 -28.57 -9.61
N VAL A 446 16.07 -29.27 -8.50
CA VAL A 446 16.63 -28.87 -7.20
C VAL A 446 18.06 -29.34 -7.06
N TYR A 447 19.02 -28.44 -6.95
CA TYR A 447 20.43 -28.75 -6.75
C TYR A 447 20.86 -28.34 -5.34
N TRP A 448 21.64 -29.17 -4.65
CA TRP A 448 22.07 -28.89 -3.29
C TRP A 448 23.60 -28.84 -3.15
N GLN A 449 24.07 -27.87 -2.39
CA GLN A 449 25.47 -27.74 -1.99
C GLN A 449 25.59 -27.79 -0.47
N PHE A 450 26.63 -28.44 0.02
CA PHE A 450 26.97 -28.45 1.42
C PHE A 450 28.27 -27.69 1.67
N GLN A 451 28.30 -26.91 2.74
CA GLN A 451 29.46 -26.18 3.20
C GLN A 451 29.67 -26.48 4.68
N ARG A 452 30.81 -27.09 5.03
CA ARG A 452 31.18 -27.34 6.42
C ARG A 452 31.49 -26.03 7.14
N ARG A 453 31.21 -25.97 8.45
CA ARG A 453 31.39 -24.77 9.29
C ARG A 453 32.83 -24.21 9.28
N ASN A 454 33.82 -25.06 9.04
CA ASN A 454 35.25 -24.70 9.08
C ASN A 454 35.91 -24.66 7.70
N GLU A 455 35.15 -24.75 6.61
CA GLU A 455 35.67 -24.78 5.23
C GLU A 455 34.92 -23.77 4.34
N GLU A 456 35.66 -23.02 3.52
CA GLU A 456 35.06 -22.12 2.52
C GLU A 456 34.57 -22.87 1.27
N ARG A 457 35.04 -24.10 1.07
CA ARG A 457 34.71 -24.91 -0.10
C ARG A 457 33.28 -25.42 0.00
N LYS A 458 32.50 -25.16 -1.05
CA LYS A 458 31.17 -25.74 -1.24
C LYS A 458 31.31 -27.02 -2.04
N GLU A 459 30.73 -28.10 -1.54
CA GLU A 459 30.74 -29.41 -2.17
C GLU A 459 29.34 -29.80 -2.63
N GLU A 460 29.27 -30.54 -3.74
CA GLU A 460 28.03 -31.15 -4.18
C GLU A 460 27.68 -32.32 -3.26
N ILE A 461 26.42 -32.38 -2.83
CA ILE A 461 25.94 -33.45 -1.97
C ILE A 461 25.84 -34.75 -2.77
N ARG A 462 26.68 -35.71 -2.40
CA ARG A 462 26.61 -37.07 -2.94
C ARG A 462 25.49 -37.82 -2.23
N VAL A 463 24.53 -38.32 -3.02
CA VAL A 463 23.45 -39.18 -2.52
C VAL A 463 24.04 -40.56 -2.23
N ASP A 464 23.83 -41.06 -1.03
CA ASP A 464 24.27 -42.38 -0.56
C ASP A 464 23.16 -43.04 0.30
N GLU A 465 23.46 -44.12 1.03
CA GLU A 465 22.47 -44.78 1.88
C GLU A 465 22.01 -43.92 3.09
N HIS A 466 22.79 -42.89 3.45
CA HIS A 466 22.57 -42.00 4.58
C HIS A 466 21.78 -40.74 4.17
N ILE A 467 22.07 -40.16 3.00
CA ILE A 467 21.40 -38.96 2.47
C ILE A 467 20.56 -39.30 1.25
N ILE A 468 19.23 -39.09 1.36
CA ILE A 468 18.28 -39.30 0.27
C ILE A 468 17.78 -37.99 -0.29
N ARG A 469 17.86 -37.86 -1.62
CA ARG A 469 17.23 -36.78 -2.36
C ARG A 469 15.79 -37.12 -2.70
N THR A 470 14.88 -36.23 -2.36
CA THR A 470 13.44 -36.31 -2.69
C THR A 470 13.06 -35.12 -3.59
N GLU A 471 11.85 -35.14 -4.15
CA GLU A 471 11.33 -34.01 -4.92
C GLU A 471 11.10 -32.74 -4.08
N GLN A 472 10.95 -32.90 -2.76
CA GLN A 472 10.61 -31.83 -1.82
C GLN A 472 11.80 -31.36 -0.96
N GLY A 473 12.98 -31.99 -1.08
CA GLY A 473 14.12 -31.69 -0.23
C GLY A 473 15.09 -32.84 -0.01
N LEU A 474 15.95 -32.72 1.00
CA LEU A 474 16.93 -33.74 1.41
C LEU A 474 16.50 -34.40 2.72
N LEU A 475 16.48 -35.73 2.74
CA LEU A 475 16.28 -36.52 3.96
C LEU A 475 17.63 -37.09 4.43
N LEU A 476 18.06 -36.72 5.63
CA LEU A 476 19.18 -37.33 6.33
C LEU A 476 18.60 -38.40 7.26
N ARG A 477 18.94 -39.67 7.02
CA ARG A 477 18.34 -40.80 7.74
C ARG A 477 18.86 -40.96 9.15
N SER A 478 20.15 -40.71 9.38
CA SER A 478 20.79 -40.90 10.69
C SER A 478 21.86 -39.85 10.95
N LEU A 479 21.49 -38.70 11.50
CA LEU A 479 22.38 -37.55 11.70
C LEU A 479 23.67 -37.93 12.42
N GLN A 480 24.79 -37.49 11.85
CA GLN A 480 26.13 -37.61 12.43
C GLN A 480 26.69 -36.21 12.68
N ARG A 481 27.60 -36.05 13.65
CA ARG A 481 28.26 -34.75 13.93
C ARG A 481 28.84 -34.06 12.69
N LYS A 482 29.36 -34.84 11.74
CA LYS A 482 29.95 -34.36 10.48
C LYS A 482 28.93 -33.72 9.52
N ASP A 483 27.64 -33.94 9.73
CA ASP A 483 26.55 -33.38 8.92
C ASP A 483 26.25 -31.91 9.31
N SER A 484 26.86 -31.41 10.39
CA SER A 484 26.71 -30.01 10.79
C SER A 484 27.35 -29.05 9.77
N GLY A 485 26.58 -28.08 9.30
CA GLY A 485 27.04 -27.12 8.30
C GLY A 485 25.91 -26.41 7.57
N ASN A 486 26.26 -25.69 6.52
CA ASN A 486 25.31 -24.94 5.71
C ASN A 486 24.94 -25.72 4.45
N TYR A 487 23.65 -25.98 4.27
CA TYR A 487 23.05 -26.58 3.10
C TYR A 487 22.41 -25.49 2.25
N LEU A 488 22.92 -25.28 1.04
CA LEU A 488 22.38 -24.33 0.08
C LEU A 488 21.55 -25.08 -0.95
N CYS A 489 20.28 -24.76 -1.03
CA CYS A 489 19.39 -25.25 -2.07
C CYS A 489 19.36 -24.26 -3.25
N HIS A 490 19.46 -24.79 -4.46
CA HIS A 490 19.39 -24.06 -5.71
C HIS A 490 18.31 -24.64 -6.62
N ALA A 491 17.65 -23.79 -7.41
CA ALA A 491 16.83 -24.19 -8.54
C ALA A 491 17.62 -24.01 -9.83
N VAL A 492 17.62 -25.03 -10.68
CA VAL A 492 18.27 -25.02 -12.00
C VAL A 492 17.22 -25.21 -13.08
N GLU A 493 17.11 -24.25 -14.00
CA GLU A 493 16.18 -24.32 -15.14
C GLU A 493 16.83 -23.66 -16.36
N HIS A 494 16.84 -24.34 -17.52
CA HIS A 494 17.40 -23.85 -18.78
C HIS A 494 18.81 -23.23 -18.68
N GLY A 495 19.68 -23.80 -17.84
CA GLY A 495 21.07 -23.35 -17.67
C GLY A 495 21.27 -22.19 -16.68
N PHE A 496 20.18 -21.67 -16.09
CA PHE A 496 20.22 -20.69 -15.01
C PHE A 496 20.12 -21.38 -13.65
N MET A 497 20.94 -20.98 -12.67
CA MET A 497 20.96 -21.52 -11.31
C MET A 497 20.72 -20.42 -10.28
N GLN A 498 19.66 -20.54 -9.48
CA GLN A 498 19.28 -19.58 -8.44
C GLN A 498 19.30 -20.24 -7.07
N THR A 499 19.94 -19.61 -6.07
CA THR A 499 19.86 -20.06 -4.68
C THR A 499 18.51 -19.72 -4.07
N LEU A 500 17.79 -20.73 -3.57
CA LEU A 500 16.45 -20.61 -2.98
C LEU A 500 16.48 -20.45 -1.46
N LEU A 501 17.32 -21.25 -0.78
CA LEU A 501 17.32 -21.40 0.67
C LEU A 501 18.74 -21.74 1.15
N LYS A 502 19.13 -21.20 2.30
CA LYS A 502 20.29 -21.66 3.08
C LYS A 502 19.82 -22.20 4.42
N VAL A 503 20.11 -23.46 4.69
CA VAL A 503 19.81 -24.13 5.95
C VAL A 503 21.09 -24.39 6.72
N THR A 504 21.21 -23.83 7.92
CA THR A 504 22.29 -24.16 8.85
C THR A 504 21.82 -25.32 9.73
N LEU A 505 22.41 -26.50 9.56
CA LEU A 505 22.13 -27.67 10.39
C LEU A 505 23.14 -27.76 11.54
N GLU A 506 22.65 -27.78 12.78
CA GLU A 506 23.46 -28.02 13.97
C GLU A 506 23.06 -29.38 14.60
N VAL A 507 24.01 -30.32 14.61
CA VAL A 507 23.80 -31.65 15.20
C VAL A 507 24.26 -31.65 16.67
N ILE A 508 23.32 -31.96 17.57
CA ILE A 508 23.52 -32.07 19.01
C ILE A 508 23.86 -33.52 19.33
N ASP A 509 24.98 -33.73 20.03
CA ASP A 509 25.40 -35.05 20.51
C ASP A 509 24.44 -35.58 21.58
N THR A 510 24.16 -36.87 21.51
CA THR A 510 23.42 -37.64 22.51
C THR A 510 23.97 -37.48 23.93
N GLU A 511 25.29 -37.41 24.14
CA GLU A 511 25.87 -37.21 25.49
C GLU A 511 25.64 -35.78 26.02
N HIS A 512 25.75 -34.77 25.14
CA HIS A 512 25.45 -33.38 25.48
C HIS A 512 23.95 -33.14 25.71
N LEU A 513 23.08 -33.93 25.09
CA LEU A 513 21.64 -33.84 25.28
C LEU A 513 21.26 -34.31 26.69
N GLU A 514 21.90 -35.37 27.21
CA GLU A 514 21.73 -35.81 28.59
C GLU A 514 22.25 -34.75 29.58
N GLU A 515 23.40 -34.12 29.35
CA GLU A 515 23.87 -32.99 30.19
C GLU A 515 22.96 -31.75 30.13
N LEU A 516 22.32 -31.48 28.99
CA LEU A 516 21.36 -30.39 28.82
C LEU A 516 20.00 -30.69 29.49
N LEU A 517 19.65 -31.97 29.64
CA LEU A 517 18.41 -32.44 30.27
C LEU A 517 18.57 -32.71 31.78
N HIS A 518 19.77 -33.06 32.27
CA HIS A 518 20.04 -33.42 33.68
C HIS A 518 20.58 -32.28 34.57
N LYS A 519 20.65 -31.04 34.06
CA LYS A 519 21.22 -29.91 34.81
C LYS A 519 20.33 -29.28 35.88
N ASP A 520 19.39 -30.04 36.46
CA ASP A 520 18.50 -29.58 37.53
C ASP A 520 18.43 -30.55 38.74
N ASP A 521 19.23 -31.62 38.81
CA ASP A 521 19.21 -32.52 39.99
C ASP A 521 20.60 -33.12 40.26
N ASP A 522 21.48 -32.34 40.87
CA ASP A 522 22.29 -32.83 42.00
C ASP A 522 23.12 -31.68 42.60
N GLY A 523 22.94 -31.51 43.91
CA GLY A 523 23.71 -30.58 44.72
C GLY A 523 25.06 -31.15 45.13
N ASP A 524 26.01 -30.22 45.29
CA ASP A 524 27.23 -30.28 46.08
C ASP A 524 28.57 -30.57 45.35
N GLY A 525 29.60 -29.79 45.72
CA GLY A 525 30.98 -30.29 45.70
C GLY A 525 31.99 -29.89 44.61
N SER A 526 32.28 -28.59 44.45
CA SER A 526 33.65 -28.04 44.24
C SER A 526 34.32 -27.94 42.84
N LYS A 527 34.94 -26.75 42.65
CA LYS A 527 36.11 -26.35 41.83
C LYS A 527 36.00 -26.11 40.30
N THR A 528 35.77 -24.84 39.98
CA THR A 528 36.47 -23.96 39.00
C THR A 528 37.08 -24.58 37.72
N LYS A 529 36.54 -24.19 36.56
CA LYS A 529 37.34 -23.69 35.43
C LYS A 529 36.50 -22.73 34.56
N GLU A 530 37.05 -21.54 34.33
CA GLU A 530 36.50 -20.50 33.47
C GLU A 530 36.58 -20.91 31.99
N MET A 531 35.50 -20.67 31.23
CA MET A 531 35.58 -20.25 29.82
C MET A 531 34.30 -19.50 29.44
N SER A 532 34.49 -18.36 28.78
CA SER A 532 33.51 -17.37 28.35
C SER A 532 32.62 -17.81 27.18
N ASN A 533 31.30 -17.64 27.27
CA ASN A 533 30.54 -16.63 26.50
C ASN A 533 29.00 -16.77 26.62
N SER A 534 28.41 -15.58 26.68
CA SER A 534 27.00 -15.15 26.63
C SER A 534 25.90 -16.09 26.12
N MET A 535 24.96 -16.45 27.01
CA MET A 535 23.53 -16.50 26.66
C MET A 535 22.72 -15.79 27.76
N THR A 536 21.72 -15.01 27.36
CA THR A 536 20.91 -14.18 28.26
C THR A 536 19.91 -15.02 29.08
N PRO A 537 19.56 -14.63 30.32
CA PRO A 537 18.85 -15.51 31.25
C PRO A 537 17.38 -15.83 30.90
N ASN A 538 16.78 -15.12 29.92
CA ASN A 538 15.34 -15.20 29.64
C ASN A 538 14.91 -16.35 28.71
N GLN A 539 15.82 -17.04 28.03
CA GLN A 539 15.46 -18.12 27.10
C GLN A 539 15.26 -19.49 27.78
N LYS A 540 15.77 -19.68 29.01
CA LYS A 540 15.67 -20.96 29.73
C LYS A 540 14.30 -21.24 30.36
N VAL A 541 13.48 -20.22 30.62
CA VAL A 541 12.21 -20.39 31.34
C VAL A 541 11.13 -20.98 30.42
N TRP A 542 11.06 -20.52 29.17
CA TRP A 542 10.01 -20.93 28.22
C TRP A 542 10.10 -22.41 27.81
N TYR A 543 11.31 -22.96 27.71
CA TYR A 543 11.53 -24.35 27.31
C TYR A 543 11.09 -25.36 28.39
N ARG A 544 11.23 -25.00 29.67
CA ARG A 544 10.83 -25.85 30.80
C ARG A 544 9.31 -26.01 30.90
N ASP A 545 8.58 -24.92 30.62
CA ASP A 545 7.11 -24.92 30.61
C ASP A 545 6.54 -25.72 29.42
N PHE A 546 7.26 -25.75 28.29
CA PHE A 546 6.85 -26.49 27.09
C PHE A 546 7.08 -28.00 27.20
N MET A 547 8.19 -28.44 27.80
CA MET A 547 8.47 -29.87 27.97
C MET A 547 7.57 -30.55 29.03
N GLN A 548 7.04 -29.78 30.00
CA GLN A 548 6.01 -30.27 30.93
C GLN A 548 4.65 -30.52 30.25
N LEU A 549 4.40 -29.92 29.08
CA LEU A 549 3.16 -30.12 28.31
C LEU A 549 3.17 -31.39 27.45
N ILE A 550 4.33 -31.92 27.11
CA ILE A 550 4.46 -33.02 26.13
C ILE A 550 4.43 -34.41 26.80
N ASN A 551 4.76 -34.51 28.10
CA ASN A 551 4.91 -35.78 28.81
C ASN A 551 3.93 -35.99 29.99
N HIS A 552 2.63 -35.71 29.78
CA HIS A 552 1.60 -36.16 30.73
C HIS A 552 0.79 -37.34 30.16
N PRO A 553 0.77 -38.50 30.84
CA PRO A 553 0.17 -39.71 30.27
C PRO A 553 -1.36 -39.82 30.44
N ASN A 554 -2.08 -38.77 30.86
CA ASN A 554 -3.54 -38.81 30.97
C ASN A 554 -4.21 -37.48 30.55
N LEU A 555 -4.97 -37.54 29.45
CA LEU A 555 -5.52 -36.41 28.68
C LEU A 555 -6.81 -35.77 29.22
N ASN A 556 -7.15 -35.93 30.51
CA ASN A 556 -8.48 -35.53 31.03
C ASN A 556 -8.50 -34.34 32.01
N THR A 557 -7.42 -33.55 32.16
CA THR A 557 -7.38 -32.44 33.13
C THR A 557 -6.83 -31.12 32.55
N MET A 558 -7.02 -30.87 31.25
CA MET A 558 -6.55 -29.64 30.60
C MET A 558 -7.25 -28.38 31.15
N ASP A 559 -8.52 -28.50 31.58
CA ASP A 559 -9.30 -27.38 32.13
C ASP A 559 -8.82 -26.91 33.52
N GLU A 560 -8.37 -27.82 34.39
CA GLU A 560 -7.80 -27.46 35.70
C GLU A 560 -6.45 -26.73 35.59
N PHE A 561 -5.67 -27.05 34.56
CA PHE A 561 -4.39 -26.41 34.31
C PHE A 561 -4.56 -24.97 33.79
N CYS A 562 -5.50 -24.74 32.86
CA CYS A 562 -5.82 -23.40 32.38
C CYS A 562 -6.31 -22.47 33.50
N GLU A 563 -7.09 -22.98 34.45
CA GLU A 563 -7.53 -22.26 35.66
C GLU A 563 -6.35 -21.88 36.60
N GLN A 564 -5.33 -22.73 36.74
CA GLN A 564 -4.16 -22.46 37.58
C GLN A 564 -3.20 -21.42 36.97
N VAL A 565 -2.98 -21.45 35.65
CA VAL A 565 -2.14 -20.47 34.95
C VAL A 565 -2.77 -19.07 35.04
N TRP A 566 -4.09 -18.98 34.84
CA TRP A 566 -4.81 -17.71 34.93
C TRP A 566 -4.86 -17.12 36.36
N LYS A 567 -4.88 -17.97 37.39
CA LYS A 567 -4.81 -17.54 38.81
C LYS A 567 -3.41 -17.06 39.22
N ARG A 568 -2.34 -17.58 38.61
CA ARG A 568 -0.95 -17.19 38.91
C ARG A 568 -0.66 -15.75 38.44
N ASP A 569 -1.20 -15.38 37.28
CA ASP A 569 -1.00 -14.05 36.68
C ASP A 569 -1.73 -12.93 37.46
N ARG A 570 -2.87 -13.25 38.10
CA ARG A 570 -3.56 -12.34 39.04
C ARG A 570 -2.82 -12.13 40.36
N LYS A 571 -1.98 -13.06 40.82
CA LYS A 571 -1.17 -12.92 42.04
C LYS A 571 0.15 -12.18 41.79
N GLN A 572 0.76 -12.31 40.61
CA GLN A 572 2.00 -11.59 40.27
C GLN A 572 1.79 -10.07 40.10
N ARG A 573 0.57 -9.63 39.71
CA ARG A 573 0.22 -8.19 39.72
C ARG A 573 0.06 -7.57 41.12
N ARG A 574 0.13 -8.35 42.20
CA ARG A 574 0.01 -7.87 43.60
C ARG A 574 1.33 -7.87 44.39
N GLN A 575 2.46 -8.26 43.80
CA GLN A 575 3.77 -8.24 44.46
C GLN A 575 4.84 -7.52 43.63
N ARG A 576 4.83 -6.18 43.68
CA ARG A 576 6.05 -5.37 43.61
C ARG A 576 6.05 -4.42 44.81
N PRO A 577 6.94 -4.61 45.80
CA PRO A 577 7.17 -3.63 46.85
C PRO A 577 8.04 -2.49 46.31
N GLY A 578 7.66 -1.26 46.61
CA GLY A 578 8.45 -0.07 46.32
C GLY A 578 9.61 0.10 47.30
N HIS A 579 10.66 0.78 46.85
CA HIS A 579 11.57 1.50 47.74
C HIS A 579 11.23 2.99 47.64
N SER A 580 10.68 3.52 48.74
CA SER A 580 10.46 4.94 48.99
C SER A 580 11.18 5.33 50.28
N GLN A 581 12.11 6.28 50.19
CA GLN A 581 12.28 7.38 51.14
C GLN A 581 12.04 8.62 50.27
N GLY A 582 11.13 9.56 50.53
CA GLY A 582 10.44 9.95 51.74
C GLY A 582 10.47 11.47 51.74
N ASN A 583 9.42 12.14 51.27
CA ASN A 583 8.97 13.35 51.95
C ASN A 583 7.50 13.66 51.67
N SER A 584 6.86 14.07 52.75
CA SER A 584 5.43 14.12 52.98
C SER A 584 4.80 15.47 52.64
N ASN A 585 3.50 15.39 52.37
CA ASN A 585 2.42 16.32 52.74
C ASN A 585 1.79 17.23 51.66
N LYS A 586 0.44 17.27 51.76
CA LYS A 586 -0.56 18.26 51.30
C LYS A 586 -1.05 18.13 49.84
N TRP A 587 -2.33 17.87 49.49
CA TRP A 587 -3.62 17.72 50.19
C TRP A 587 -4.58 16.91 49.29
N LYS A 588 -5.50 16.14 49.90
CA LYS A 588 -6.75 15.66 49.27
C LYS A 588 -7.83 16.76 49.38
N HIS A 589 -8.63 17.00 48.33
CA HIS A 589 -10.10 17.05 48.40
C HIS A 589 -10.78 17.15 47.00
N LEU A 590 -11.72 16.20 46.78
CA LEU A 590 -12.91 16.13 45.93
C LEU A 590 -12.99 16.72 44.50
N GLN A 591 -13.22 15.79 43.55
CA GLN A 591 -14.46 15.58 42.78
C GLN A 591 -15.46 16.71 42.53
N GLU A 592 -15.92 16.72 41.27
CA GLU A 592 -17.16 17.24 40.69
C GLU A 592 -17.31 18.75 40.44
N ASN A 593 -17.15 19.12 39.16
CA ASN A 593 -18.17 19.78 38.31
C ASN A 593 -17.48 20.64 37.25
N LYS A 594 -17.79 20.40 35.97
CA LYS A 594 -18.24 21.47 35.05
C LYS A 594 -18.74 20.93 33.73
N LYS A 595 -20.07 20.99 33.62
CA LYS A 595 -20.89 21.02 32.41
C LYS A 595 -20.40 22.05 31.41
N GLY A 596 -20.73 21.78 30.15
CA GLY A 596 -20.44 22.61 28.98
C GLY A 596 -20.97 24.04 29.06
N ARG A 597 -20.33 24.90 28.26
CA ARG A 597 -20.72 26.31 28.11
C ARG A 597 -21.12 26.57 26.66
N ASN A 598 -22.42 26.47 26.43
CA ASN A 598 -23.13 27.08 25.30
C ASN A 598 -22.94 28.60 25.37
N ARG A 599 -22.53 29.23 24.27
CA ARG A 599 -22.57 30.69 24.10
C ARG A 599 -23.80 31.05 23.25
N ARG A 600 -24.88 31.46 23.91
CA ARG A 600 -25.95 32.26 23.29
C ARG A 600 -25.52 33.73 23.38
N THR A 601 -25.47 34.40 22.24
CA THR A 601 -25.35 35.86 22.14
C THR A 601 -26.74 36.48 22.24
N HIS A 602 -26.86 37.49 23.10
CA HIS A 602 -28.04 38.34 23.27
C HIS A 602 -28.07 39.43 22.18
N GLU A 603 -29.25 39.69 21.63
CA GLU A 603 -29.56 40.85 20.77
C GLU A 603 -29.88 42.12 21.60
N PHE A 604 -29.92 43.25 20.86
CA PHE A 604 -30.22 44.66 21.19
C PHE A 604 -29.00 45.47 21.70
N GLU A 605 -28.63 46.63 21.14
CA GLU A 605 -29.42 47.69 20.50
C GLU A 605 -28.50 48.63 19.66
N ARG A 606 -29.04 49.25 18.60
CA ARG A 606 -28.37 50.27 17.75
C ARG A 606 -28.46 51.67 18.37
N ALA A 607 -27.51 52.55 18.02
CA ALA A 607 -27.68 54.02 17.98
C ALA A 607 -26.67 54.63 16.95
N PRO A 608 -26.83 55.88 16.46
CA PRO A 608 -26.99 56.17 15.03
C PRO A 608 -25.79 56.85 14.35
N ARG A 609 -25.90 56.97 13.02
CA ARG A 609 -25.02 57.73 12.12
C ARG A 609 -25.05 59.23 12.43
N SER A 610 -23.94 59.90 12.16
CA SER A 610 -23.89 61.33 11.87
C SER A 610 -22.99 61.60 10.66
N VAL A 611 -23.62 62.18 9.64
CA VAL A 611 -23.18 63.01 8.49
C VAL A 611 -21.94 62.58 7.71
#